data_AF-A0A2H9QWZ8-F1
#
_entry.id   AF-A0A2H9QWZ8-F1
#
_cell.length_a   1.000
_cell.length_b   1.000
_cell.length_c   1.000
_cell.angle_alpha   90.00
_cell.angle_beta   90.00
_cell.angle_gamma   90.00
#
_symmetry.space_group_name_H-M   'P 1'
#
loop_
_entity.id
_entity.type
_entity.pdbx_description
1 polymer ?
#
loop_
_entity_poly.entity_id
_entity_poly.type
_entity_poly.pdbx_seq_one_letter_code
_entity_poly.pdbx_strand_id
1 'polypeptide(L)'
;MFTEDINHKELFSGSFWEIGKIHWYIQKADTEMHSKCYVKGENTLEPTDFSKEVGSDEIHWWVFKKETEVEKLLKRTENTLNSVQKLKEDSLGLKEKYYPKSYSDLIRKIKEFAEYHGEEIHALYDYVVWLHKKDVLAPCILFTYRVWGSTRLSDRMVKITENTIDEDQEMVKICTEFALGLRTRSRYTIDDVYWDILSDIADSIDIEYQGPISVLKQRLLSQTSHKILDELATYFELLRQSLRNIILDINSYNAQTELLHQESFWRAFIIKAMRQNRIETQLWDFKETLEMWHPKHKEKEEVKVKFCEQIAAFANANGGVLIVGITDKLPRRIMGVQDLENKLKFTKSIIKRYINYNTDFIHFQQILMKDESGKDGSCLIIAIAKTKGVIFVKDNSGKISYPIRLETGLNRVDYEEIRDSKINVLHDNHDYILNLDRLLHD
;
A
#
# COMPACT_ATOMS: atom_id res chain seq x y z
N MET A 1 26.49 6.61 35.31
CA MET A 1 25.80 5.74 36.28
C MET A 1 24.45 6.37 36.62
N PHE A 2 23.48 6.27 35.69
CA PHE A 2 22.05 6.60 35.86
C PHE A 2 21.18 5.32 35.75
N THR A 3 21.84 4.18 35.54
CA THR A 3 21.25 2.86 35.29
C THR A 3 20.61 2.22 36.51
N GLU A 4 20.90 2.71 37.73
CA GLU A 4 20.30 2.18 38.97
C GLU A 4 18.83 2.60 39.17
N ASP A 5 18.32 3.58 38.41
CA ASP A 5 16.95 4.12 38.53
C ASP A 5 16.00 3.78 37.34
N ILE A 6 16.45 2.99 36.35
CA ILE A 6 15.59 2.57 35.23
C ILE A 6 14.75 1.37 35.70
N ASN A 7 13.58 1.66 36.28
CA ASN A 7 12.61 0.64 36.67
C ASN A 7 11.29 0.81 35.91
N HIS A 8 11.12 0.03 34.84
CA HIS A 8 9.90 0.01 34.03
C HIS A 8 8.87 -1.03 34.50
N LYS A 9 9.10 -1.73 35.62
CA LYS A 9 8.24 -2.84 36.06
C LYS A 9 6.77 -2.45 36.19
N GLU A 10 6.50 -1.21 36.59
CA GLU A 10 5.14 -0.70 36.74
C GLU A 10 4.37 -0.57 35.43
N LEU A 11 5.07 -0.57 34.28
CA LEU A 11 4.50 -0.48 32.94
C LEU A 11 4.11 -1.85 32.36
N PHE A 12 4.45 -2.96 33.00
CA PHE A 12 4.18 -4.31 32.49
C PHE A 12 2.87 -4.90 33.03
N SER A 13 1.85 -4.06 33.16
CA SER A 13 0.51 -4.44 33.62
C SER A 13 -0.56 -3.47 33.08
N GLY A 14 -1.83 -3.88 33.13
CA GLY A 14 -2.97 -3.04 32.71
C GLY A 14 -2.91 -2.62 31.23
N SER A 15 -3.43 -1.42 30.92
CA SER A 15 -3.50 -0.87 29.55
C SER A 15 -2.13 -0.74 28.87
N PHE A 16 -1.04 -0.53 29.62
CA PHE A 16 0.33 -0.48 29.06
C PHE A 16 0.76 -1.79 28.46
N TRP A 17 0.35 -2.88 29.10
CA TRP A 17 0.62 -4.20 28.62
C TRP A 17 -0.10 -4.44 27.29
N GLU A 18 -1.31 -3.91 27.12
CA GLU A 18 -2.03 -3.98 25.85
C GLU A 18 -1.33 -3.20 24.73
N ILE A 19 -0.74 -2.03 25.00
CA ILE A 19 0.09 -1.31 24.02
C ILE A 19 1.27 -2.19 23.57
N GLY A 20 1.94 -2.87 24.52
CA GLY A 20 3.00 -3.81 24.20
C GLY A 20 2.52 -4.96 23.31
N LYS A 21 1.35 -5.53 23.62
CA LYS A 21 0.75 -6.61 22.83
C LYS A 21 0.33 -6.15 21.43
N ILE A 22 -0.21 -4.94 21.29
CA ILE A 22 -0.50 -4.32 19.99
C ILE A 22 0.76 -4.34 19.13
N HIS A 23 1.85 -3.78 19.67
CA HIS A 23 3.11 -3.72 18.93
C HIS A 23 3.69 -5.12 18.68
N TRP A 24 3.54 -6.05 19.62
CA TRP A 24 3.96 -7.45 19.43
C TRP A 24 3.25 -8.12 18.25
N TYR A 25 1.92 -8.01 18.14
CA TYR A 25 1.18 -8.59 17.01
C TYR A 25 1.59 -7.98 15.67
N ILE A 26 1.83 -6.67 15.66
CA ILE A 26 2.35 -5.96 14.50
C ILE A 26 3.73 -6.49 14.10
N GLN A 27 4.66 -6.61 15.05
CA GLN A 27 6.02 -7.10 14.80
C GLN A 27 6.05 -8.59 14.43
N LYS A 28 5.13 -9.40 14.97
CA LYS A 28 4.93 -10.79 14.57
C LYS A 28 4.51 -10.88 13.10
N ALA A 29 3.50 -10.11 12.72
CA ALA A 29 3.03 -10.05 11.34
C ALA A 29 4.13 -9.56 10.38
N ASP A 30 4.89 -8.54 10.77
CA ASP A 30 6.03 -8.01 10.00
C ASP A 30 7.16 -9.06 9.84
N THR A 31 7.53 -9.74 10.93
CA THR A 31 8.55 -10.81 10.90
C THR A 31 8.13 -11.94 9.96
N GLU A 32 6.85 -12.34 10.01
CA GLU A 32 6.32 -13.36 9.11
C GLU A 32 6.23 -12.89 7.66
N MET A 33 5.79 -11.65 7.44
CA MET A 33 5.76 -11.02 6.12
C MET A 33 7.16 -11.04 5.50
N HIS A 34 8.17 -10.57 6.24
CA HIS A 34 9.56 -10.57 5.79
C HIS A 34 10.06 -11.98 5.45
N SER A 35 9.75 -12.98 6.29
CA SER A 35 10.16 -14.37 6.04
C SER A 35 9.53 -15.00 4.80
N LYS A 36 8.32 -14.57 4.43
CA LYS A 36 7.63 -15.03 3.21
C LYS A 36 8.08 -14.27 1.98
N CYS A 37 8.41 -12.99 2.12
CA CYS A 37 8.88 -12.14 1.03
C CYS A 37 10.33 -12.44 0.63
N TYR A 38 11.17 -12.90 1.56
CA TYR A 38 12.60 -13.05 1.31
C TYR A 38 13.13 -14.41 1.73
N VAL A 39 13.92 -15.03 0.84
CA VAL A 39 14.69 -16.24 1.12
C VAL A 39 16.19 -15.92 1.14
N LYS A 40 16.95 -16.67 1.94
CA LYS A 40 18.39 -16.48 2.06
C LYS A 40 19.10 -17.07 0.83
N GLY A 41 19.65 -16.20 -0.03
CA GLY A 41 20.57 -16.58 -1.10
C GLY A 41 22.02 -16.71 -0.61
N GLU A 42 22.97 -16.93 -1.52
CA GLU A 42 24.38 -17.13 -1.18
C GLU A 42 25.01 -15.91 -0.49
N ASN A 43 24.67 -14.69 -0.93
CA ASN A 43 25.22 -13.44 -0.38
C ASN A 43 24.17 -12.34 -0.16
N THR A 44 22.90 -12.56 -0.56
CA THR A 44 21.82 -11.56 -0.48
C THR A 44 20.50 -12.21 -0.09
N LEU A 45 19.55 -11.41 0.38
CA LEU A 45 18.14 -11.82 0.44
C LEU A 45 17.55 -11.76 -0.96
N GLU A 46 16.97 -12.86 -1.42
CA GLU A 46 16.32 -12.93 -2.72
C GLU A 46 14.78 -12.80 -2.55
N PRO A 47 14.11 -11.95 -3.35
CA PRO A 47 12.67 -11.79 -3.28
C PRO A 47 11.96 -13.04 -3.83
N THR A 48 10.95 -13.50 -3.10
CA THR A 48 10.08 -14.61 -3.52
C THR A 48 9.01 -14.15 -4.51
N ASP A 49 8.28 -15.08 -5.11
CA ASP A 49 7.08 -14.74 -5.90
C ASP A 49 6.00 -14.07 -5.04
N PHE A 50 5.94 -14.41 -3.75
CA PHE A 50 5.07 -13.72 -2.80
C PHE A 50 5.50 -12.26 -2.60
N SER A 51 6.80 -11.96 -2.54
CA SER A 51 7.27 -10.56 -2.51
C SER A 51 6.85 -9.77 -3.74
N LYS A 52 6.82 -10.40 -4.92
CA LYS A 52 6.33 -9.75 -6.16
C LYS A 52 4.83 -9.47 -6.10
N GLU A 53 4.05 -10.36 -5.47
CA GLU A 53 2.62 -10.21 -5.25
C GLU A 53 2.31 -9.06 -4.28
N VAL A 54 2.98 -9.04 -3.12
CA VAL A 54 2.81 -7.98 -2.10
C VAL A 54 3.30 -6.63 -2.63
N GLY A 55 4.39 -6.64 -3.39
CA GLY A 55 4.98 -5.42 -3.93
C GLY A 55 5.66 -4.59 -2.83
N SER A 56 5.37 -3.28 -2.82
CA SER A 56 6.03 -2.31 -1.92
C SER A 56 5.04 -1.51 -1.08
N ASP A 57 3.79 -1.97 -1.01
CA ASP A 57 2.71 -1.33 -0.26
C ASP A 57 1.78 -2.42 0.28
N GLU A 58 2.00 -2.82 1.53
CA GLU A 58 1.28 -3.90 2.18
C GLU A 58 -0.19 -3.54 2.43
N ILE A 59 -0.51 -2.25 2.64
CA ILE A 59 -1.90 -1.79 2.78
C ILE A 59 -2.63 -2.03 1.46
N HIS A 60 -2.03 -1.58 0.36
CA HIS A 60 -2.63 -1.74 -0.95
C HIS A 60 -2.80 -3.22 -1.32
N TRP A 61 -1.75 -4.04 -1.16
CA TRP A 61 -1.84 -5.49 -1.41
C TRP A 61 -2.96 -6.11 -0.58
N TRP A 62 -3.05 -5.78 0.71
CA TRP A 62 -4.08 -6.33 1.57
C TRP A 62 -5.47 -5.99 1.04
N VAL A 63 -5.76 -4.72 0.78
CA VAL A 63 -7.09 -4.25 0.36
C VAL A 63 -7.47 -4.77 -1.02
N PHE A 64 -6.57 -4.71 -2.01
CA PHE A 64 -6.89 -4.99 -3.41
C PHE A 64 -6.74 -6.47 -3.80
N LYS A 65 -5.99 -7.27 -3.05
CA LYS A 65 -5.68 -8.67 -3.42
C LYS A 65 -6.09 -9.70 -2.38
N LYS A 66 -6.10 -9.35 -1.08
CA LYS A 66 -6.25 -10.33 0.00
C LYS A 66 -7.58 -10.23 0.76
N GLU A 67 -8.06 -9.01 1.00
CA GLU A 67 -9.29 -8.75 1.75
C GLU A 67 -10.54 -9.16 0.97
N THR A 68 -11.44 -9.89 1.63
CA THR A 68 -12.68 -10.41 1.03
C THR A 68 -13.94 -9.74 1.58
N GLU A 69 -13.86 -9.14 2.77
CA GLU A 69 -14.93 -8.43 3.47
C GLU A 69 -14.55 -6.94 3.64
N VAL A 70 -14.28 -6.25 2.53
CA VAL A 70 -13.76 -4.86 2.49
C VAL A 70 -14.61 -3.88 3.32
N GLU A 71 -15.94 -3.97 3.23
CA GLU A 71 -16.86 -3.10 4.02
C GLU A 71 -16.75 -3.30 5.53
N LYS A 72 -16.49 -4.54 5.97
CA LYS A 72 -16.32 -4.85 7.39
C LYS A 72 -14.97 -4.35 7.89
N LEU A 73 -13.93 -4.44 7.05
CA LEU A 73 -12.64 -3.82 7.33
C LEU A 73 -12.79 -2.30 7.44
N LEU A 74 -13.51 -1.66 6.52
CA LEU A 74 -13.77 -0.20 6.54
C LEU A 74 -14.40 0.22 7.85
N LYS A 75 -15.56 -0.36 8.20
CA LYS A 75 -16.30 -0.01 9.41
C LYS A 75 -15.48 -0.19 10.69
N ARG A 76 -14.71 -1.27 10.79
CA ARG A 76 -13.84 -1.51 11.95
C ARG A 76 -12.70 -0.50 12.01
N THR A 77 -12.08 -0.20 10.87
CA THR A 77 -10.98 0.76 10.76
C THR A 77 -11.44 2.17 11.11
N GLU A 78 -12.63 2.60 10.65
CA GLU A 78 -13.24 3.89 11.01
C GLU A 78 -13.54 4.00 12.51
N ASN A 79 -14.10 2.93 13.10
CA ASN A 79 -14.38 2.91 14.53
C ASN A 79 -13.09 3.03 15.37
N THR A 80 -12.07 2.26 15.03
CA THR A 80 -10.77 2.29 15.73
C THR A 80 -10.04 3.61 15.49
N LEU A 81 -10.17 4.21 14.30
CA LEU A 81 -9.54 5.50 13.98
C LEU A 81 -9.94 6.60 14.98
N ASN A 82 -11.19 6.62 15.44
CA ASN A 82 -11.65 7.60 16.43
C ASN A 82 -10.91 7.47 17.76
N SER A 83 -10.72 6.23 18.25
CA SER A 83 -9.96 5.95 19.47
C SER A 83 -8.49 6.35 19.33
N VAL A 84 -7.86 6.00 18.19
CA VAL A 84 -6.45 6.34 17.95
C VAL A 84 -6.24 7.83 17.72
N GLN A 85 -7.22 8.54 17.12
CA GLN A 85 -7.18 9.99 16.98
C GLN A 85 -7.11 10.68 18.36
N LYS A 86 -7.91 10.22 19.32
CA LYS A 86 -7.87 10.74 20.69
C LYS A 86 -6.52 10.45 21.37
N LEU A 87 -6.02 9.23 21.26
CA LEU A 87 -4.68 8.87 21.76
C LEU A 87 -3.58 9.78 21.17
N LYS A 88 -3.66 10.07 19.87
CA LYS A 88 -2.73 10.97 19.18
C LYS A 88 -2.82 12.41 19.67
N GLU A 89 -4.02 12.94 19.87
CA GLU A 89 -4.21 14.32 20.34
C GLU A 89 -3.73 14.50 21.77
N ASP A 90 -4.10 13.57 22.65
CA ASP A 90 -3.77 13.66 24.07
C ASP A 90 -2.30 13.34 24.35
N SER A 91 -1.66 12.45 23.58
CA SER A 91 -0.21 12.21 23.68
C SER A 91 0.60 13.42 23.20
N LEU A 92 0.15 14.12 22.15
CA LEU A 92 0.74 15.39 21.73
C LEU A 92 0.55 16.47 22.82
N GLY A 93 -0.64 16.55 23.41
CA GLY A 93 -0.91 17.44 24.54
C GLY A 93 -0.02 17.16 25.75
N LEU A 94 0.25 15.88 26.04
CA LEU A 94 1.17 15.46 27.10
C LEU A 94 2.60 15.93 26.79
N LYS A 95 3.08 15.73 25.57
CA LYS A 95 4.40 16.21 25.10
C LYS A 95 4.56 17.73 25.27
N GLU A 96 3.54 18.51 24.92
CA GLU A 96 3.63 19.98 24.91
C GLU A 96 3.52 20.62 26.30
N LYS A 97 2.74 20.01 27.20
CA LYS A 97 2.31 20.66 28.45
C LYS A 97 3.01 20.13 29.70
N TYR A 98 3.59 18.93 29.65
CA TYR A 98 4.11 18.26 30.83
C TYR A 98 5.63 18.36 30.96
N TYR A 99 6.07 18.78 32.15
CA TYR A 99 7.48 18.89 32.54
C TYR A 99 7.72 18.05 33.79
N PRO A 100 8.37 16.88 33.67
CA PRO A 100 8.56 15.99 34.82
C PRO A 100 9.62 16.53 35.78
N LYS A 101 9.40 16.25 37.08
CA LYS A 101 10.36 16.59 38.15
C LYS A 101 11.49 15.57 38.31
N SER A 102 11.24 14.33 37.87
CA SER A 102 12.19 13.21 37.90
C SER A 102 11.86 12.21 36.79
N TYR A 103 12.76 11.25 36.55
CA TYR A 103 12.47 10.16 35.62
C TYR A 103 11.29 9.30 36.10
N SER A 104 11.21 9.00 37.40
CA SER A 104 10.08 8.30 37.99
C SER A 104 8.75 9.06 37.85
N ASP A 105 8.77 10.40 37.93
CA ASP A 105 7.60 11.25 37.70
C ASP A 105 7.14 11.15 36.24
N LEU A 106 8.08 11.13 35.28
CA LEU A 106 7.78 10.88 33.87
C LEU A 106 7.13 9.51 33.65
N ILE A 107 7.72 8.43 34.18
CA ILE A 107 7.19 7.07 34.04
C ILE A 107 5.79 6.97 34.65
N ARG A 108 5.58 7.55 35.83
CA ARG A 108 4.26 7.64 36.46
C ARG A 108 3.27 8.43 35.62
N LYS A 109 3.69 9.52 34.96
CA LYS A 109 2.79 10.31 34.14
C LYS A 109 2.39 9.59 32.85
N ILE A 110 3.33 8.88 32.22
CA ILE A 110 3.04 7.96 31.13
C ILE A 110 2.07 6.89 31.62
N LYS A 111 2.25 6.40 32.85
CA LYS A 111 1.34 5.45 33.51
C LYS A 111 -0.10 5.97 33.65
N GLU A 112 -0.25 7.19 34.13
CA GLU A 112 -1.57 7.83 34.24
C GLU A 112 -2.23 8.02 32.87
N PHE A 113 -1.44 8.31 31.83
CA PHE A 113 -1.96 8.50 30.47
C PHE A 113 -2.65 7.24 29.93
N ALA A 114 -1.99 6.08 29.94
CA ALA A 114 -2.61 4.88 29.36
C ALA A 114 -3.68 4.25 30.27
N GLU A 115 -3.65 4.47 31.59
CA GLU A 115 -4.78 4.14 32.46
C GLU A 115 -6.00 5.00 32.12
N TYR A 116 -5.81 6.31 31.94
CA TYR A 116 -6.87 7.23 31.52
C TYR A 116 -7.45 6.89 30.14
N HIS A 117 -6.62 6.37 29.23
CA HIS A 117 -7.01 5.97 27.88
C HIS A 117 -7.24 4.46 27.69
N GLY A 118 -7.57 3.74 28.77
CA GLY A 118 -7.71 2.28 28.72
C GLY A 118 -8.74 1.82 27.67
N GLU A 119 -9.86 2.53 27.52
CA GLU A 119 -10.89 2.18 26.54
C GLU A 119 -10.40 2.35 25.10
N GLU A 120 -9.69 3.45 24.80
CA GLU A 120 -9.18 3.69 23.45
C GLU A 120 -8.06 2.69 23.07
N ILE A 121 -7.20 2.35 24.03
CA ILE A 121 -6.15 1.35 23.85
C ILE A 121 -6.75 -0.03 23.61
N HIS A 122 -7.76 -0.39 24.40
CA HIS A 122 -8.43 -1.67 24.26
C HIS A 122 -9.13 -1.78 22.90
N ALA A 123 -9.78 -0.71 22.42
CA ALA A 123 -10.38 -0.67 21.09
C ALA A 123 -9.36 -0.89 19.96
N LEU A 124 -8.15 -0.35 20.10
CA LEU A 124 -7.04 -0.60 19.17
C LEU A 124 -6.52 -2.04 19.30
N TYR A 125 -6.37 -2.55 20.53
CA TYR A 125 -5.94 -3.92 20.78
C TYR A 125 -6.90 -4.94 20.15
N ASP A 126 -8.21 -4.77 20.37
CA ASP A 126 -9.25 -5.60 19.78
C ASP A 126 -9.22 -5.59 18.25
N TYR A 127 -8.95 -4.43 17.64
CA TYR A 127 -8.79 -4.32 16.19
C TYR A 127 -7.59 -5.12 15.69
N VAL A 128 -6.43 -4.99 16.34
CA VAL A 128 -5.20 -5.70 15.96
C VAL A 128 -5.35 -7.21 16.15
N VAL A 129 -5.95 -7.65 17.25
CA VAL A 129 -6.26 -9.07 17.51
C VAL A 129 -7.25 -9.59 16.46
N TRP A 130 -8.26 -8.80 16.09
CA TRP A 130 -9.20 -9.17 15.05
C TRP A 130 -8.53 -9.35 13.69
N LEU A 131 -7.62 -8.44 13.31
CA LEU A 131 -6.78 -8.59 12.11
C LEU A 131 -5.99 -9.89 12.17
N HIS A 132 -5.23 -10.12 13.24
CA HIS A 132 -4.41 -11.32 13.41
C HIS A 132 -5.22 -12.63 13.33
N LYS A 133 -6.43 -12.66 13.91
CA LYS A 133 -7.34 -13.81 13.83
C LYS A 133 -7.84 -14.07 12.40
N LYS A 134 -7.93 -13.03 11.58
CA LYS A 134 -8.34 -13.15 10.17
C LYS A 134 -7.21 -13.73 9.32
N ASP A 135 -6.01 -13.20 9.50
CA ASP A 135 -4.77 -13.72 8.92
C ASP A 135 -3.59 -13.22 9.77
N VAL A 136 -2.61 -14.08 9.99
CA VAL A 136 -1.42 -13.77 10.78
C VAL A 136 -0.63 -12.58 10.23
N LEU A 137 -0.69 -12.33 8.91
CA LEU A 137 -0.02 -11.21 8.26
C LEU A 137 -0.81 -9.90 8.34
N ALA A 138 -2.12 -9.94 8.59
CA ALA A 138 -2.99 -8.77 8.49
C ALA A 138 -2.52 -7.58 9.36
N PRO A 139 -2.01 -7.75 10.59
CA PRO A 139 -1.52 -6.62 11.40
C PRO A 139 -0.38 -5.82 10.76
N CYS A 140 0.37 -6.36 9.79
CA CYS A 140 1.50 -5.66 9.17
C CYS A 140 1.07 -4.39 8.43
N ILE A 141 -0.20 -4.29 8.02
CA ILE A 141 -0.75 -3.08 7.35
C ILE A 141 -0.75 -1.85 8.25
N LEU A 142 -0.49 -2.01 9.56
CA LEU A 142 -0.32 -0.93 10.53
C LEU A 142 1.14 -0.48 10.69
N PHE A 143 2.09 -1.14 10.02
CA PHE A 143 3.53 -0.93 10.18
C PHE A 143 4.27 -1.00 8.84
N THR A 144 3.85 -0.16 7.91
CA THR A 144 4.35 -0.16 6.52
C THR A 144 5.33 0.98 6.25
N TYR A 145 6.18 0.79 5.24
CA TYR A 145 7.13 1.81 4.79
C TYR A 145 6.42 3.10 4.35
N ARG A 146 5.25 2.97 3.70
CA ARG A 146 4.42 4.09 3.23
C ARG A 146 4.10 5.11 4.33
N VAL A 147 3.89 4.65 5.57
CA VAL A 147 3.48 5.50 6.68
C VAL A 147 4.64 5.80 7.63
N TRP A 148 5.42 4.80 7.98
CA TRP A 148 6.46 4.92 9.01
C TRP A 148 7.80 5.39 8.45
N GLY A 149 8.08 5.12 7.17
CA GLY A 149 9.40 5.35 6.55
C GLY A 149 10.49 4.43 7.12
N SER A 150 11.68 4.44 6.50
CA SER A 150 12.78 3.53 6.85
C SER A 150 13.27 3.69 8.28
N THR A 151 13.51 4.93 8.71
CA THR A 151 14.11 5.23 10.01
C THR A 151 13.20 4.79 11.16
N ARG A 152 11.93 5.22 11.17
CA ARG A 152 11.02 4.92 12.29
C ARG A 152 10.65 3.44 12.37
N LEU A 153 10.55 2.75 11.23
CA LEU A 153 10.42 1.29 11.21
C LEU A 153 11.63 0.63 11.86
N SER A 154 12.83 0.93 11.37
CA SER A 154 14.07 0.33 11.88
C SER A 154 14.26 0.58 13.38
N ASP A 155 13.92 1.76 13.86
CA ASP A 155 14.07 2.12 15.28
C ASP A 155 13.15 1.33 16.22
N ARG A 156 12.07 0.74 15.70
CA ARG A 156 11.02 0.03 16.47
C ARG A 156 10.85 -1.43 16.09
N MET A 157 11.69 -1.92 15.19
CA MET A 157 11.61 -3.28 14.67
C MET A 157 12.15 -4.28 15.69
N VAL A 158 11.36 -5.31 15.97
CA VAL A 158 11.73 -6.43 16.85
C VAL A 158 11.40 -7.72 16.13
N LYS A 159 12.36 -8.64 16.09
CA LYS A 159 12.12 -9.96 15.50
C LYS A 159 11.36 -10.82 16.49
N ILE A 160 10.13 -11.19 16.14
CA ILE A 160 9.29 -12.07 16.97
C ILE A 160 9.33 -13.49 16.40
N THR A 161 9.91 -14.43 17.13
CA THR A 161 10.01 -15.84 16.72
C THR A 161 8.92 -16.71 17.30
N GLU A 162 8.45 -16.37 18.50
CA GLU A 162 7.44 -17.17 19.20
C GLU A 162 6.05 -17.03 18.57
N ASN A 163 5.20 -18.02 18.80
CA ASN A 163 3.87 -18.09 18.18
C ASN A 163 2.80 -17.39 19.02
N THR A 164 2.99 -17.32 20.33
CA THR A 164 2.02 -16.75 21.25
C THR A 164 2.67 -15.73 22.19
N ILE A 165 1.86 -14.79 22.67
CA ILE A 165 2.27 -13.82 23.69
C ILE A 165 2.67 -14.51 25.00
N ASP A 166 2.00 -15.59 25.37
CA ASP A 166 2.27 -16.30 26.63
C ASP A 166 3.68 -16.91 26.66
N GLU A 167 4.18 -17.34 25.50
CA GLU A 167 5.54 -17.82 25.31
C GLU A 167 6.57 -16.68 25.23
N ASP A 168 6.13 -15.45 24.94
CA ASP A 168 7.00 -14.33 24.56
C ASP A 168 6.82 -13.06 25.42
N GLN A 169 6.60 -13.28 26.72
CA GLN A 169 6.38 -12.18 27.68
C GLN A 169 7.54 -11.17 27.68
N GLU A 170 8.78 -11.60 27.43
CA GLU A 170 9.91 -10.68 27.41
C GLU A 170 9.88 -9.75 26.19
N MET A 171 9.54 -10.26 24.99
CA MET A 171 9.40 -9.38 23.84
C MET A 171 8.20 -8.46 23.99
N VAL A 172 7.12 -8.86 24.67
CA VAL A 172 6.01 -7.94 24.94
C VAL A 172 6.49 -6.76 25.81
N LYS A 173 7.35 -6.97 26.81
CA LYS A 173 7.96 -5.86 27.57
C LYS A 173 8.79 -4.94 26.68
N ILE A 174 9.62 -5.52 25.82
CA ILE A 174 10.44 -4.77 24.87
C ILE A 174 9.55 -3.96 23.92
N CYS A 175 8.48 -4.56 23.40
CA CYS A 175 7.47 -3.92 22.56
C CYS A 175 6.74 -2.79 23.30
N THR A 176 6.42 -2.96 24.60
CA THR A 176 5.90 -1.88 25.45
C THR A 176 6.87 -0.72 25.51
N GLU A 177 8.16 -0.98 25.77
CA GLU A 177 9.18 0.08 25.84
C GLU A 177 9.36 0.81 24.50
N PHE A 178 9.29 0.11 23.37
CA PHE A 178 9.34 0.72 22.03
C PHE A 178 8.13 1.62 21.76
N ALA A 179 6.92 1.12 22.00
CA ALA A 179 5.69 1.85 21.75
C ALA A 179 5.59 3.10 22.64
N LEU A 180 6.13 3.03 23.87
CA LEU A 180 6.18 4.16 24.80
C LEU A 180 7.35 5.11 24.57
N GLY A 181 8.23 4.85 23.61
CA GLY A 181 9.39 5.70 23.32
C GLY A 181 10.51 5.60 24.36
N LEU A 182 10.49 4.59 25.23
CA LEU A 182 11.47 4.37 26.31
C LEU A 182 12.73 3.64 25.81
N ARG A 183 12.64 2.99 24.65
CA ARG A 183 13.69 2.18 24.04
C ARG A 183 13.82 2.49 22.55
N THR A 184 15.06 2.50 22.07
CA THR A 184 15.43 2.44 20.65
C THR A 184 16.01 1.07 20.33
N ARG A 185 16.26 0.79 19.05
CA ARG A 185 16.79 -0.50 18.62
C ARG A 185 18.06 -0.94 19.38
N SER A 186 18.87 0.02 19.83
CA SER A 186 20.18 -0.27 20.42
C SER A 186 20.24 -0.15 21.95
N ARG A 187 19.43 0.73 22.57
CA ARG A 187 19.49 1.01 24.02
C ARG A 187 18.24 1.75 24.52
N TYR A 188 18.22 2.11 25.80
CA TYR A 188 17.16 2.96 26.35
C TYR A 188 17.31 4.40 25.84
N THR A 189 16.18 5.08 25.68
CA THR A 189 16.16 6.48 25.18
C THR A 189 16.95 7.43 26.07
N ILE A 190 16.95 7.21 27.39
CA ILE A 190 17.76 7.99 28.34
C ILE A 190 19.26 7.81 28.11
N ASP A 191 19.70 6.60 27.74
CA ASP A 191 21.10 6.33 27.46
C ASP A 191 21.50 7.01 26.15
N ASP A 192 20.68 6.92 25.10
CA ASP A 192 20.93 7.63 23.83
C ASP A 192 21.11 9.13 24.07
N VAL A 193 20.18 9.77 24.80
CA VAL A 193 20.27 11.21 25.11
C VAL A 193 21.49 11.54 25.97
N TYR A 194 21.86 10.67 26.91
CA TYR A 194 23.07 10.86 27.70
C TYR A 194 24.32 10.91 26.82
N TRP A 195 24.44 9.98 25.87
CA TRP A 195 25.58 9.93 24.96
C TRP A 195 25.57 11.10 23.96
N ASP A 196 24.41 11.52 23.48
CA ASP A 196 24.27 12.71 22.62
C ASP A 196 24.78 13.97 23.37
N ILE A 197 24.32 14.19 24.61
CA ILE A 197 24.78 15.33 25.42
C ILE A 197 26.27 15.22 25.74
N LEU A 198 26.77 14.03 26.04
CA LEU A 198 28.19 13.84 26.36
C LEU A 198 29.07 14.13 25.15
N SER A 199 28.65 13.72 23.95
CA SER A 199 29.34 14.03 22.70
C SER A 199 29.37 15.54 22.46
N ASP A 200 28.23 16.21 22.58
CA ASP A 200 28.14 17.67 22.43
C ASP A 200 29.10 18.41 23.38
N ILE A 201 29.19 17.94 24.63
CA ILE A 201 30.09 18.54 25.62
C ILE A 201 31.54 18.27 25.22
N ALA A 202 31.89 17.03 24.86
CA ALA A 202 33.24 16.67 24.45
C ALA A 202 33.71 17.48 23.23
N ASP A 203 32.85 17.69 22.23
CA ASP A 203 33.14 18.48 21.03
C ASP A 203 33.27 19.98 21.33
N SER A 204 32.67 20.46 22.41
CA SER A 204 32.72 21.87 22.83
C SER A 204 33.90 22.23 23.73
N ILE A 205 34.61 21.23 24.26
CA ILE A 205 35.69 21.41 25.23
C ILE A 205 37.02 21.66 24.49
N ASP A 206 37.84 22.56 25.04
CA ASP A 206 39.20 22.81 24.55
C ASP A 206 40.06 21.54 24.66
N ILE A 207 40.89 21.26 23.64
CA ILE A 207 41.81 20.11 23.59
C ILE A 207 42.75 20.10 24.82
N GLU A 208 43.02 21.25 25.43
CA GLU A 208 43.87 21.37 26.61
C GLU A 208 43.14 21.10 27.96
N TYR A 209 41.81 20.93 27.96
CA TYR A 209 41.04 20.67 29.18
C TYR A 209 41.22 19.22 29.68
N GLN A 210 41.72 19.07 30.90
CA GLN A 210 41.98 17.77 31.55
C GLN A 210 40.97 17.40 32.65
N GLY A 211 39.89 18.16 32.79
CA GLY A 211 38.88 17.91 33.83
C GLY A 211 37.89 16.78 33.47
N PRO A 212 37.19 16.21 34.47
CA PRO A 212 36.17 15.19 34.21
C PRO A 212 34.94 15.81 33.53
N ILE A 213 34.51 15.23 32.41
CA ILE A 213 33.28 15.60 31.73
C ILE A 213 32.09 15.00 32.48
N SER A 214 31.07 15.81 32.78
CA SER A 214 29.86 15.34 33.47
C SER A 214 28.59 15.93 32.84
N VAL A 215 27.55 15.10 32.76
CA VAL A 215 26.24 15.50 32.23
C VAL A 215 25.35 15.96 33.38
N LEU A 216 24.83 17.18 33.28
CA LEU A 216 23.90 17.74 34.27
C LEU A 216 22.58 16.96 34.26
N LYS A 217 22.16 16.45 35.44
CA LYS A 217 20.94 15.63 35.60
C LYS A 217 19.68 16.32 35.05
N GLN A 218 19.55 17.63 35.25
CA GLN A 218 18.39 18.39 34.79
C GLN A 218 18.34 18.50 33.25
N ARG A 219 19.48 18.68 32.59
CA ARG A 219 19.57 18.69 31.11
C ARG A 219 19.21 17.33 30.56
N LEU A 220 19.78 16.26 31.13
CA LEU A 220 19.46 14.88 30.75
C LEU A 220 17.97 14.59 30.89
N LEU A 221 17.38 14.90 32.05
CA LEU A 221 15.96 14.67 32.31
C LEU A 221 15.09 15.43 31.30
N SER A 222 15.36 16.72 31.07
CA SER A 222 14.56 17.54 30.15
C SER A 222 14.59 16.98 28.72
N GLN A 223 15.77 16.68 28.19
CA GLN A 223 15.91 16.16 26.82
C GLN A 223 15.36 14.73 26.70
N THR A 224 15.60 13.88 27.69
CA THR A 224 15.05 12.51 27.75
C THR A 224 13.53 12.53 27.75
N SER A 225 12.93 13.39 28.57
CA SER A 225 11.48 13.51 28.67
C SER A 225 10.87 13.99 27.36
N HIS A 226 11.49 14.99 26.73
CA HIS A 226 11.04 15.47 25.43
C HIS A 226 11.10 14.36 24.37
N LYS A 227 12.22 13.63 24.28
CA LYS A 227 12.40 12.54 23.33
C LYS A 227 11.39 11.40 23.56
N ILE A 228 11.21 10.95 24.80
CA ILE A 228 10.23 9.90 25.13
C ILE A 228 8.81 10.31 24.75
N LEU A 229 8.37 11.52 25.16
CA LEU A 229 7.01 11.98 24.87
C LEU A 229 6.80 12.27 23.39
N ASP A 230 7.84 12.70 22.66
CA ASP A 230 7.81 12.83 21.21
C ASP A 230 7.66 11.49 20.49
N GLU A 231 8.41 10.47 20.91
CA GLU A 231 8.32 9.13 20.33
C GLU A 231 6.98 8.44 20.65
N LEU A 232 6.40 8.69 21.83
CA LEU A 232 5.04 8.26 22.18
C LEU A 232 3.98 8.92 21.29
N ALA A 233 4.03 10.25 21.13
CA ALA A 233 3.10 10.98 20.27
C ALA A 233 3.23 10.54 18.79
N THR A 234 4.48 10.34 18.35
CA THR A 234 4.79 9.83 17.01
C THR A 234 4.22 8.43 16.79
N TYR A 235 4.29 7.54 17.78
CA TYR A 235 3.75 6.19 17.66
C TYR A 235 2.25 6.21 17.34
N PHE A 236 1.45 6.98 18.09
CA PHE A 236 0.02 7.08 17.84
C PHE A 236 -0.34 7.84 16.56
N GLU A 237 0.45 8.85 16.18
CA GLU A 237 0.28 9.52 14.87
C GLU A 237 0.47 8.54 13.71
N LEU A 238 1.50 7.69 13.76
CA LEU A 238 1.78 6.75 12.68
C LEU A 238 0.75 5.62 12.61
N LEU A 239 0.25 5.13 13.75
CA LEU A 239 -0.89 4.19 13.77
C LEU A 239 -2.16 4.83 13.21
N ARG A 240 -2.48 6.05 13.64
CA ARG A 240 -3.63 6.83 13.13
C ARG A 240 -3.53 7.01 11.61
N GLN A 241 -2.34 7.36 11.12
CA GLN A 241 -2.11 7.56 9.70
C GLN A 241 -2.18 6.24 8.93
N SER A 242 -1.77 5.12 9.52
CA SER A 242 -1.94 3.79 8.94
C SER A 242 -3.41 3.43 8.75
N LEU A 243 -4.24 3.61 9.80
CA LEU A 243 -5.70 3.43 9.72
C LEU A 243 -6.34 4.33 8.65
N ARG A 244 -5.91 5.60 8.56
CA ARG A 244 -6.38 6.52 7.52
C ARG A 244 -6.00 6.04 6.11
N ASN A 245 -4.79 5.54 5.90
CA ASN A 245 -4.38 5.03 4.59
C ASN A 245 -5.15 3.76 4.20
N ILE A 246 -5.46 2.88 5.16
CA ILE A 246 -6.35 1.73 4.92
C ILE A 246 -7.72 2.21 4.42
N ILE A 247 -8.33 3.21 5.08
CA ILE A 247 -9.62 3.77 4.64
C ILE A 247 -9.53 4.38 3.24
N LEU A 248 -8.46 5.12 2.94
CA LEU A 248 -8.26 5.72 1.61
C LEU A 248 -8.14 4.66 0.52
N ASP A 249 -7.39 3.60 0.77
CA ASP A 249 -7.21 2.50 -0.18
C ASP A 249 -8.51 1.71 -0.37
N ILE A 250 -9.31 1.51 0.69
CA ILE A 250 -10.64 0.91 0.59
C ILE A 250 -11.59 1.78 -0.23
N ASN A 251 -11.63 3.10 0.01
CA ASN A 251 -12.47 4.00 -0.76
C ASN A 251 -12.08 4.02 -2.24
N SER A 252 -10.78 3.98 -2.54
CA SER A 252 -10.27 3.85 -3.90
C SER A 252 -10.69 2.51 -4.52
N TYR A 253 -10.52 1.41 -3.79
CA TYR A 253 -10.93 0.07 -4.22
C TYR A 253 -12.42 0.01 -4.54
N ASN A 254 -13.27 0.54 -3.65
CA ASN A 254 -14.72 0.55 -3.82
C ASN A 254 -15.12 1.38 -5.05
N ALA A 255 -14.60 2.60 -5.18
CA ALA A 255 -14.90 3.47 -6.32
C ALA A 255 -14.48 2.84 -7.65
N GLN A 256 -13.29 2.23 -7.71
CA GLN A 256 -12.80 1.56 -8.92
C GLN A 256 -13.63 0.31 -9.24
N THR A 257 -13.88 -0.54 -8.24
CA THR A 257 -14.58 -1.81 -8.43
C THR A 257 -16.05 -1.59 -8.79
N GLU A 258 -16.72 -0.63 -8.15
CA GLU A 258 -18.10 -0.26 -8.47
C GLU A 258 -18.22 0.13 -9.95
N LEU A 259 -17.42 1.11 -10.40
CA LEU A 259 -17.47 1.59 -11.78
C LEU A 259 -17.05 0.52 -12.79
N LEU A 260 -16.01 -0.27 -12.48
CA LEU A 260 -15.50 -1.32 -13.37
C LEU A 260 -16.58 -2.39 -13.66
N HIS A 261 -17.37 -2.76 -12.65
CA HIS A 261 -18.39 -3.80 -12.77
C HIS A 261 -19.80 -3.26 -13.08
N GLN A 262 -20.01 -1.95 -13.03
CA GLN A 262 -21.31 -1.34 -13.25
C GLN A 262 -21.62 -1.19 -14.76
N GLU A 263 -22.55 -2.02 -15.26
CA GLU A 263 -22.96 -1.97 -16.67
C GLU A 263 -23.54 -0.60 -17.08
N SER A 264 -24.32 0.05 -16.20
CA SER A 264 -24.91 1.36 -16.49
C SER A 264 -23.86 2.45 -16.71
N PHE A 265 -22.74 2.40 -15.98
CA PHE A 265 -21.61 3.30 -16.17
C PHE A 265 -21.02 3.15 -17.57
N TRP A 266 -20.67 1.92 -17.98
CA TRP A 266 -20.11 1.66 -19.31
C TRP A 266 -21.05 2.05 -20.45
N ARG A 267 -22.35 1.77 -20.31
CA ARG A 267 -23.37 2.20 -21.29
C ARG A 267 -23.40 3.72 -21.42
N ALA A 268 -23.45 4.44 -20.30
CA ALA A 268 -23.46 5.91 -20.30
C ALA A 268 -22.18 6.46 -20.94
N PHE A 269 -21.02 5.91 -20.57
CA PHE A 269 -19.71 6.33 -21.07
C PHE A 269 -19.63 6.18 -22.59
N ILE A 270 -20.00 5.01 -23.12
CA ILE A 270 -19.98 4.74 -24.55
C ILE A 270 -20.90 5.68 -25.31
N ILE A 271 -22.14 5.87 -24.84
CA ILE A 271 -23.09 6.78 -25.49
C ILE A 271 -22.51 8.19 -25.55
N LYS A 272 -21.91 8.67 -24.46
CA LYS A 272 -21.30 10.00 -24.40
C LYS A 272 -20.07 10.10 -25.32
N ALA A 273 -19.17 9.14 -25.27
CA ALA A 273 -17.96 9.09 -26.09
C ALA A 273 -18.27 8.98 -27.59
N MET A 274 -19.34 8.28 -27.98
CA MET A 274 -19.84 8.26 -29.37
C MET A 274 -20.39 9.64 -29.79
N ARG A 275 -21.17 10.30 -28.95
CA ARG A 275 -21.82 11.59 -29.25
C ARG A 275 -20.86 12.77 -29.33
N GLN A 276 -19.83 12.79 -28.48
CA GLN A 276 -18.89 13.90 -28.43
C GLN A 276 -18.09 14.06 -29.73
N ASN A 277 -18.12 13.06 -30.64
CA ASN A 277 -17.43 13.06 -31.94
C ASN A 277 -15.94 13.44 -31.84
N ARG A 278 -15.36 13.29 -30.64
CA ARG A 278 -13.96 13.53 -30.36
C ARG A 278 -13.14 12.38 -30.95
N ILE A 279 -12.00 12.76 -31.51
CA ILE A 279 -10.93 11.80 -31.80
C ILE A 279 -10.62 11.08 -30.48
N GLU A 280 -10.37 9.78 -30.58
CA GLU A 280 -10.06 8.94 -29.43
C GLU A 280 -8.93 9.56 -28.60
N THR A 281 -8.96 9.35 -27.29
CA THR A 281 -7.93 9.89 -26.40
C THR A 281 -6.88 8.82 -26.08
N GLN A 282 -5.98 9.14 -25.18
CA GLN A 282 -5.04 8.18 -24.60
C GLN A 282 -5.72 7.09 -23.77
N LEU A 283 -6.97 7.30 -23.31
CA LEU A 283 -7.61 6.46 -22.30
C LEU A 283 -8.60 5.43 -22.85
N TRP A 284 -9.09 5.60 -24.09
CA TRP A 284 -9.97 4.63 -24.71
C TRP A 284 -9.79 4.55 -26.22
N ASP A 285 -10.22 3.43 -26.80
CA ASP A 285 -10.18 3.15 -28.23
C ASP A 285 -11.38 2.27 -28.62
N PHE A 286 -12.07 2.64 -29.70
CA PHE A 286 -13.19 1.87 -30.26
C PHE A 286 -12.70 0.93 -31.37
N LYS A 287 -13.16 -0.31 -31.31
CA LYS A 287 -12.88 -1.31 -32.33
C LYS A 287 -14.16 -2.01 -32.75
N GLU A 288 -14.36 -2.14 -34.06
CA GLU A 288 -15.52 -2.89 -34.57
C GLU A 288 -15.38 -4.37 -34.22
N THR A 289 -14.18 -4.90 -34.46
CA THR A 289 -13.77 -6.26 -34.14
C THR A 289 -12.26 -6.27 -33.89
N LEU A 290 -11.74 -7.31 -33.25
CA LEU A 290 -10.29 -7.50 -33.14
C LEU A 290 -9.78 -8.27 -34.36
N GLU A 291 -8.77 -7.73 -35.05
CA GLU A 291 -8.22 -8.36 -36.27
C GLU A 291 -7.77 -9.80 -36.03
N MET A 292 -7.25 -10.10 -34.84
CA MET A 292 -6.82 -11.45 -34.46
C MET A 292 -7.96 -12.48 -34.41
N TRP A 293 -9.23 -12.07 -34.37
CA TRP A 293 -10.38 -12.97 -34.46
C TRP A 293 -10.71 -13.39 -35.89
N HIS A 294 -10.26 -12.62 -36.89
CA HIS A 294 -10.53 -12.88 -38.30
C HIS A 294 -9.26 -12.77 -39.17
N PRO A 295 -8.16 -13.48 -38.83
CA PRO A 295 -6.89 -13.23 -39.46
C PRO A 295 -6.83 -13.85 -40.86
N LYS A 296 -6.32 -13.08 -41.83
CA LYS A 296 -5.98 -13.61 -43.17
C LYS A 296 -4.83 -14.62 -43.02
N HIS A 297 -4.86 -15.71 -43.79
CA HIS A 297 -4.00 -16.89 -43.58
C HIS A 297 -2.49 -16.64 -43.43
N LYS A 298 -1.94 -15.55 -43.99
CA LYS A 298 -0.50 -15.24 -43.92
C LYS A 298 -0.07 -14.38 -42.72
N GLU A 299 -1.00 -13.71 -42.05
CA GLU A 299 -0.68 -12.68 -41.02
C GLU A 299 -1.15 -13.09 -39.61
N LYS A 300 -1.58 -14.34 -39.42
CA LYS A 300 -2.25 -14.80 -38.19
C LYS A 300 -1.48 -14.53 -36.90
N GLU A 301 -0.16 -14.65 -36.91
CA GLU A 301 0.65 -14.42 -35.71
C GLU A 301 1.00 -12.94 -35.51
N GLU A 302 1.24 -12.21 -36.60
CA GLU A 302 1.56 -10.79 -36.53
C GLU A 302 0.41 -9.97 -35.93
N VAL A 303 -0.84 -10.26 -36.31
CA VAL A 303 -2.01 -9.56 -35.75
C VAL A 303 -2.25 -9.87 -34.28
N LYS A 304 -1.86 -11.07 -33.81
CA LYS A 304 -1.93 -11.44 -32.37
C LYS A 304 -0.88 -10.66 -31.58
N VAL A 305 0.34 -10.58 -32.10
CA VAL A 305 1.43 -9.79 -31.49
C VAL A 305 1.02 -8.32 -31.43
N LYS A 306 0.52 -7.74 -32.53
CA LYS A 306 0.04 -6.35 -32.56
C LYS A 306 -1.06 -6.07 -31.54
N PHE A 307 -2.02 -6.98 -31.37
CA PHE A 307 -3.02 -6.85 -30.32
C PHE A 307 -2.39 -6.83 -28.93
N CYS A 308 -1.47 -7.75 -28.63
CA CYS A 308 -0.75 -7.74 -27.36
C CYS A 308 0.10 -6.47 -27.18
N GLU A 309 0.68 -5.94 -28.26
CA GLU A 309 1.39 -4.66 -28.20
C GLU A 309 0.46 -3.51 -27.84
N GLN A 310 -0.79 -3.50 -28.32
CA GLN A 310 -1.79 -2.50 -27.90
C GLN A 310 -2.15 -2.61 -26.42
N ILE A 311 -2.39 -3.84 -25.93
CA ILE A 311 -2.65 -4.08 -24.50
C ILE A 311 -1.48 -3.60 -23.63
N ALA A 312 -0.26 -3.99 -24.01
CA ALA A 312 0.94 -3.58 -23.30
C ALA A 312 1.17 -2.06 -23.39
N ALA A 313 0.84 -1.42 -24.50
CA ALA A 313 0.94 0.03 -24.66
C ALA A 313 0.06 0.79 -23.65
N PHE A 314 -1.19 0.35 -23.44
CA PHE A 314 -2.06 0.91 -22.40
C PHE A 314 -1.50 0.66 -21.01
N ALA A 315 -1.11 -0.58 -20.72
CA ALA A 315 -0.58 -0.96 -19.42
C ALA A 315 0.73 -0.24 -19.06
N ASN A 316 1.53 0.12 -20.07
CA ASN A 316 2.76 0.91 -19.90
C ASN A 316 2.54 2.42 -19.79
N ALA A 317 1.40 2.93 -20.24
CA ALA A 317 1.03 4.33 -20.15
C ALA A 317 0.20 4.60 -18.87
N ASN A 318 -1.05 5.04 -19.02
CA ASN A 318 -1.95 5.37 -17.91
C ASN A 318 -3.08 4.36 -17.69
N GLY A 319 -2.93 3.15 -18.25
CA GLY A 319 -4.06 2.25 -18.43
C GLY A 319 -5.02 2.78 -19.49
N GLY A 320 -6.12 2.08 -19.70
CA GLY A 320 -7.18 2.50 -20.61
C GLY A 320 -8.13 1.38 -20.97
N VAL A 321 -9.06 1.66 -21.87
CA VAL A 321 -10.11 0.72 -22.24
C VAL A 321 -10.22 0.52 -23.75
N LEU A 322 -10.24 -0.74 -24.19
CA LEU A 322 -10.67 -1.09 -25.55
C LEU A 322 -12.16 -1.42 -25.52
N ILE A 323 -12.91 -0.80 -26.41
CA ILE A 323 -14.36 -1.00 -26.54
C ILE A 323 -14.63 -1.67 -27.88
N VAL A 324 -14.91 -2.97 -27.86
CA VAL A 324 -15.08 -3.81 -29.05
C VAL A 324 -16.56 -4.00 -29.38
N GLY A 325 -16.90 -3.96 -30.67
CA GLY A 325 -18.26 -4.01 -31.18
C GLY A 325 -18.80 -2.65 -31.62
N ILE A 326 -17.94 -1.64 -31.78
CA ILE A 326 -18.31 -0.28 -32.19
C ILE A 326 -17.36 0.20 -33.29
N THR A 327 -17.87 0.79 -34.37
CA THR A 327 -17.02 1.26 -35.46
C THR A 327 -16.07 2.36 -35.01
N ASP A 328 -14.81 2.26 -35.44
CA ASP A 328 -13.75 3.24 -35.17
C ASP A 328 -14.03 4.57 -35.92
N LYS A 329 -14.55 4.46 -37.16
CA LYS A 329 -14.87 5.61 -38.03
C LYS A 329 -16.10 6.38 -37.54
N LEU A 330 -16.04 7.70 -37.69
CA LEU A 330 -17.17 8.61 -37.48
C LEU A 330 -18.15 8.58 -38.67
N PRO A 331 -19.48 8.62 -38.45
CA PRO A 331 -20.13 8.49 -37.15
C PRO A 331 -20.01 7.06 -36.60
N ARG A 332 -19.74 6.93 -35.30
CA ARG A 332 -19.58 5.63 -34.64
C ARG A 332 -20.91 4.88 -34.59
N ARG A 333 -20.90 3.58 -34.88
CA ARG A 333 -22.07 2.70 -34.88
C ARG A 333 -21.84 1.44 -34.04
N ILE A 334 -22.89 0.98 -33.39
CA ILE A 334 -22.90 -0.27 -32.63
C ILE A 334 -23.09 -1.41 -33.62
N MET A 335 -22.09 -2.29 -33.71
CA MET A 335 -22.10 -3.49 -34.57
C MET A 335 -22.33 -4.76 -33.75
N GLY A 336 -21.85 -4.76 -32.50
CA GLY A 336 -21.85 -5.92 -31.62
C GLY A 336 -20.84 -6.99 -32.05
N VAL A 337 -20.61 -7.95 -31.15
CA VAL A 337 -19.68 -9.07 -31.33
C VAL A 337 -20.44 -10.37 -31.18
N GLN A 338 -20.43 -11.18 -32.23
CA GLN A 338 -20.96 -12.56 -32.19
C GLN A 338 -19.95 -13.53 -31.57
N ASP A 339 -20.45 -14.58 -30.94
CA ASP A 339 -19.65 -15.65 -30.31
C ASP A 339 -18.62 -15.13 -29.31
N LEU A 340 -19.07 -14.24 -28.42
CA LEU A 340 -18.19 -13.50 -27.52
C LEU A 340 -17.46 -14.42 -26.54
N GLU A 341 -18.09 -15.51 -26.08
CA GLU A 341 -17.49 -16.44 -25.12
C GLU A 341 -16.22 -17.10 -25.68
N ASN A 342 -16.29 -17.67 -26.89
CA ASN A 342 -15.13 -18.31 -27.51
C ASN A 342 -14.06 -17.28 -27.86
N LYS A 343 -14.46 -16.10 -28.32
CA LYS A 343 -13.56 -14.97 -28.57
C LYS A 343 -12.83 -14.52 -27.31
N LEU A 344 -13.49 -14.46 -26.16
CA LEU A 344 -12.89 -14.14 -24.87
C LEU A 344 -11.88 -15.20 -24.43
N LYS A 345 -12.23 -16.49 -24.52
CA LYS A 345 -11.31 -17.60 -24.22
C LYS A 345 -10.05 -17.50 -25.08
N PHE A 346 -10.23 -17.25 -26.39
CA PHE A 346 -9.13 -17.07 -27.32
C PHE A 346 -8.27 -15.85 -26.96
N THR A 347 -8.88 -14.67 -26.74
CA THR A 347 -8.19 -13.44 -26.35
C THR A 347 -7.33 -13.64 -25.10
N LYS A 348 -7.88 -14.26 -24.05
CA LYS A 348 -7.13 -14.56 -22.81
C LYS A 348 -5.93 -15.48 -23.08
N SER A 349 -6.09 -16.49 -23.94
CA SER A 349 -5.00 -17.40 -24.32
C SER A 349 -3.87 -16.70 -25.08
N ILE A 350 -4.21 -15.72 -25.93
CA ILE A 350 -3.24 -14.92 -26.68
C ILE A 350 -2.46 -13.99 -25.74
N ILE A 351 -3.15 -13.27 -24.84
CA ILE A 351 -2.50 -12.40 -23.86
C ILE A 351 -1.51 -13.20 -23.01
N LYS A 352 -1.95 -14.34 -22.45
CA LYS A 352 -1.08 -15.21 -21.62
C LYS A 352 0.15 -15.73 -22.36
N ARG A 353 0.04 -15.92 -23.69
CA ARG A 353 1.14 -16.43 -24.52
C ARG A 353 2.20 -15.36 -24.80
N TYR A 354 1.78 -14.14 -25.10
CA TYR A 354 2.64 -13.10 -25.65
C TYR A 354 3.07 -12.04 -24.63
N ILE A 355 2.30 -11.86 -23.56
CA ILE A 355 2.61 -10.93 -22.45
C ILE A 355 3.01 -11.75 -21.23
N ASN A 356 4.23 -11.50 -20.74
CA ASN A 356 4.74 -12.14 -19.53
C ASN A 356 4.61 -11.19 -18.34
N TYR A 357 3.46 -11.22 -17.69
CA TYR A 357 3.20 -10.49 -16.45
C TYR A 357 2.39 -11.36 -15.51
N ASN A 358 2.83 -11.48 -14.27
CA ASN A 358 2.35 -12.51 -13.34
C ASN A 358 1.03 -12.16 -12.65
N THR A 359 0.59 -10.90 -12.73
CA THR A 359 -0.65 -10.41 -12.10
C THR A 359 -1.73 -10.16 -13.14
N ASP A 360 -2.98 -10.42 -12.77
CA ASP A 360 -4.13 -10.04 -13.59
C ASP A 360 -4.29 -8.50 -13.56
N PHE A 361 -4.08 -7.87 -14.73
CA PHE A 361 -4.18 -6.42 -14.92
C PHE A 361 -5.25 -6.05 -15.96
N ILE A 362 -6.07 -7.02 -16.40
CA ILE A 362 -7.08 -6.83 -17.44
C ILE A 362 -8.42 -7.34 -16.94
N HIS A 363 -9.43 -6.49 -17.04
CA HIS A 363 -10.81 -6.80 -16.76
C HIS A 363 -11.64 -6.86 -18.05
N PHE A 364 -12.45 -7.90 -18.18
CA PHE A 364 -13.34 -8.11 -19.33
C PHE A 364 -14.79 -8.00 -18.87
N GLN A 365 -15.55 -7.08 -19.47
CA GLN A 365 -16.97 -6.91 -19.20
C GLN A 365 -17.78 -6.96 -20.50
N GLN A 366 -18.78 -7.84 -20.55
CA GLN A 366 -19.78 -7.81 -21.61
C GLN A 366 -20.87 -6.80 -21.25
N ILE A 367 -21.31 -6.03 -22.23
CA ILE A 367 -22.45 -5.11 -22.10
C ILE A 367 -23.37 -5.25 -23.30
N LEU A 368 -24.67 -5.04 -23.10
CA LEU A 368 -25.64 -5.01 -24.20
C LEU A 368 -25.93 -3.57 -24.62
N MET A 369 -25.84 -3.28 -25.91
CA MET A 369 -26.05 -1.95 -26.47
C MET A 369 -27.04 -2.04 -27.63
N LYS A 370 -27.95 -1.07 -27.78
CA LYS A 370 -28.91 -1.04 -28.88
C LYS A 370 -28.33 -0.34 -30.10
N ASP A 371 -28.38 -0.99 -31.25
CA ASP A 371 -28.00 -0.38 -32.53
C ASP A 371 -29.03 0.65 -33.03
N GLU A 372 -28.75 1.26 -34.19
CA GLU A 372 -29.66 2.25 -34.82
C GLU A 372 -31.04 1.67 -35.16
N SER A 373 -31.16 0.34 -35.29
CA SER A 373 -32.43 -0.36 -35.54
C SER A 373 -33.17 -0.78 -34.26
N GLY A 374 -32.59 -0.47 -33.09
CA GLY A 374 -33.13 -0.84 -31.78
C GLY A 374 -32.85 -2.30 -31.37
N LYS A 375 -32.03 -3.02 -32.13
CA LYS A 375 -31.64 -4.41 -31.83
C LYS A 375 -30.45 -4.42 -30.87
N ASP A 376 -30.47 -5.36 -29.92
CA ASP A 376 -29.36 -5.54 -28.99
C ASP A 376 -28.13 -6.16 -29.68
N GLY A 377 -26.98 -5.51 -29.51
CA GLY A 377 -25.65 -5.97 -29.86
C GLY A 377 -24.79 -6.11 -28.60
N SER A 378 -24.06 -7.22 -28.47
CA SER A 378 -23.11 -7.42 -27.38
C SER A 378 -21.80 -6.68 -27.67
N CYS A 379 -21.44 -5.71 -26.85
CA CYS A 379 -20.13 -5.08 -26.89
C CYS A 379 -19.23 -5.66 -25.79
N LEU A 380 -17.92 -5.62 -26.03
CA LEU A 380 -16.93 -6.06 -25.07
C LEU A 380 -16.09 -4.88 -24.60
N ILE A 381 -16.02 -4.71 -23.29
CA ILE A 381 -15.09 -3.82 -22.61
C ILE A 381 -13.87 -4.63 -22.20
N ILE A 382 -12.69 -4.16 -22.59
CA ILE A 382 -11.39 -4.66 -22.12
C ILE A 382 -10.74 -3.50 -21.38
N ALA A 383 -10.94 -3.44 -20.07
CA ALA A 383 -10.31 -2.48 -19.18
C ALA A 383 -8.91 -2.97 -18.80
N ILE A 384 -7.90 -2.11 -18.96
CA ILE A 384 -6.48 -2.45 -18.84
C ILE A 384 -5.88 -1.53 -17.79
N ALA A 385 -5.45 -2.09 -16.67
CA ALA A 385 -4.80 -1.35 -15.60
C ALA A 385 -3.47 -0.74 -16.08
N LYS A 386 -3.12 0.42 -15.52
CA LYS A 386 -1.72 0.86 -15.48
C LYS A 386 -0.98 -0.11 -14.60
N THR A 387 0.08 -0.72 -15.11
CA THR A 387 0.84 -1.72 -14.35
C THR A 387 2.04 -1.08 -13.65
N LYS A 388 2.42 -1.62 -12.49
CA LYS A 388 3.66 -1.26 -11.79
C LYS A 388 4.89 -1.63 -12.61
N GLY A 389 4.94 -2.88 -13.08
CA GLY A 389 6.07 -3.37 -13.86
C GLY A 389 6.02 -2.92 -15.31
N VAL A 390 7.16 -2.96 -15.99
CA VAL A 390 7.21 -2.76 -17.45
C VAL A 390 6.65 -4.01 -18.13
N ILE A 391 5.63 -3.82 -18.96
CA ILE A 391 5.04 -4.89 -19.76
C ILE A 391 5.79 -4.98 -21.07
N PHE A 392 6.22 -6.18 -21.43
CA PHE A 392 6.83 -6.45 -22.72
C PHE A 392 6.04 -7.53 -23.46
N VAL A 393 6.15 -7.48 -24.78
CA VAL A 393 5.55 -8.48 -25.67
C VAL A 393 6.68 -9.29 -26.30
N LYS A 394 6.61 -10.61 -26.18
CA LYS A 394 7.59 -11.52 -26.78
C LYS A 394 6.96 -12.28 -27.93
N ASP A 395 7.42 -12.04 -29.16
CA ASP A 395 6.90 -12.75 -30.33
C ASP A 395 7.40 -14.22 -30.41
N ASN A 396 6.93 -14.96 -31.41
CA ASN A 396 7.30 -16.36 -31.60
C ASN A 396 8.77 -16.57 -31.99
N SER A 397 9.46 -15.54 -32.49
CA SER A 397 10.90 -15.56 -32.76
C SER A 397 11.74 -15.26 -31.52
N GLY A 398 11.08 -14.89 -30.41
CA GLY A 398 11.72 -14.50 -29.17
C GLY A 398 12.10 -13.02 -29.11
N LYS A 399 11.78 -12.24 -30.14
CA LYS A 399 11.99 -10.79 -30.15
C LYS A 399 11.05 -10.13 -29.14
N ILE A 400 11.61 -9.21 -28.37
CA ILE A 400 10.90 -8.47 -27.33
C ILE A 400 10.62 -7.05 -27.83
N SER A 401 9.41 -6.54 -27.58
CA SER A 401 9.07 -5.13 -27.73
C SER A 401 8.52 -4.55 -26.42
N TYR A 402 8.80 -3.27 -26.20
CA TYR A 402 8.32 -2.47 -25.06
C TYR A 402 7.41 -1.37 -25.60
N PRO A 403 6.13 -1.69 -25.87
CA PRO A 403 5.20 -0.73 -26.44
C PRO A 403 4.70 0.23 -25.35
N ILE A 404 4.53 1.51 -25.71
CA ILE A 404 3.93 2.53 -24.85
C ILE A 404 2.94 3.35 -25.68
N ARG A 405 1.79 3.68 -25.09
CA ARG A 405 0.78 4.52 -25.75
C ARG A 405 1.15 5.99 -25.60
N LEU A 406 1.25 6.69 -26.72
CA LEU A 406 1.44 8.14 -26.77
C LEU A 406 0.33 8.70 -27.66
N GLU A 407 -0.54 9.52 -27.06
CA GLU A 407 -1.77 9.99 -27.72
C GLU A 407 -2.65 8.82 -28.20
N THR A 408 -2.99 8.78 -29.48
CA THR A 408 -3.72 7.66 -30.11
C THR A 408 -2.78 6.60 -30.70
N GLY A 409 -1.47 6.84 -30.68
CA GLY A 409 -0.46 6.02 -31.31
C GLY A 409 0.19 5.00 -30.39
N LEU A 410 0.88 4.04 -31.03
CA LEU A 410 1.73 3.05 -30.38
C LEU A 410 3.18 3.35 -30.74
N ASN A 411 3.99 3.65 -29.71
CA ASN A 411 5.43 3.77 -29.84
C ASN A 411 6.14 2.56 -29.21
N ARG A 412 7.35 2.26 -29.68
CA ARG A 412 8.22 1.25 -29.10
C ARG A 412 9.44 1.98 -28.58
N VAL A 413 9.68 1.86 -27.28
CA VAL A 413 10.76 2.55 -26.58
C VAL A 413 11.65 1.50 -25.90
N ASP A 414 12.69 1.96 -25.22
CA ASP A 414 13.53 1.08 -24.42
C ASP A 414 12.91 0.80 -23.05
N TYR A 415 13.31 -0.32 -22.45
CA TYR A 415 12.82 -0.75 -21.12
C TYR A 415 13.00 0.34 -20.06
N GLU A 416 14.15 1.01 -20.05
CA GLU A 416 14.52 2.02 -19.06
C GLU A 416 13.57 3.23 -19.10
N GLU A 417 13.16 3.67 -20.28
CA GLU A 417 12.25 4.81 -20.44
C GLU A 417 10.89 4.54 -19.79
N ILE A 418 10.32 3.34 -20.02
CA ILE A 418 9.06 2.96 -19.38
C ILE A 418 9.25 2.80 -17.88
N ARG A 419 10.34 2.16 -17.46
CA ARG A 419 10.63 1.95 -16.04
C ARG A 419 10.70 3.27 -15.28
N ASP A 420 11.40 4.26 -15.83
CA ASP A 420 11.56 5.57 -15.23
C ASP A 420 10.22 6.33 -15.19
N SER A 421 9.37 6.20 -16.22
CA SER A 421 8.00 6.75 -16.22
C SER A 421 7.09 6.12 -15.14
N LYS A 422 7.45 4.93 -14.65
CA LYS A 422 6.70 4.15 -13.65
C LYS A 422 7.31 4.16 -12.26
N ILE A 423 8.35 4.95 -12.01
CA ILE A 423 9.06 4.98 -10.72
C ILE A 423 8.14 5.25 -9.52
N ASN A 424 7.08 6.03 -9.72
CA ASN A 424 6.10 6.39 -8.70
C ASN A 424 4.83 5.51 -8.71
N VAL A 425 4.78 4.49 -9.58
CA VAL A 425 3.63 3.56 -9.66
C VAL A 425 3.88 2.44 -8.66
N LEU A 426 3.18 2.47 -7.53
CA LEU A 426 3.41 1.49 -6.46
C LEU A 426 2.72 0.15 -6.71
N HIS A 427 1.63 0.15 -7.48
CA HIS A 427 0.76 -0.99 -7.75
C HIS A 427 -0.01 -0.86 -9.07
N ASP A 428 -0.51 -1.99 -9.57
CA ASP A 428 -1.40 -2.02 -10.74
C ASP A 428 -2.75 -1.36 -10.39
N ASN A 429 -3.23 -0.40 -11.20
CA ASN A 429 -4.45 0.35 -10.89
C ASN A 429 -5.28 0.69 -12.13
N HIS A 430 -6.59 0.93 -11.91
CA HIS A 430 -7.51 1.41 -12.93
C HIS A 430 -7.90 2.88 -12.68
N ASP A 431 -6.98 3.72 -12.19
CA ASP A 431 -7.27 5.11 -11.80
C ASP A 431 -7.89 5.93 -12.94
N TYR A 432 -7.59 5.59 -14.19
CA TYR A 432 -8.18 6.23 -15.35
C TYR A 432 -9.72 6.11 -15.42
N ILE A 433 -10.32 5.11 -14.78
CA ILE A 433 -11.79 4.93 -14.72
C ILE A 433 -12.45 6.13 -14.04
N LEU A 434 -11.83 6.71 -13.00
CA LEU A 434 -12.33 7.93 -12.36
C LEU A 434 -12.29 9.13 -13.32
N ASN A 435 -11.34 9.18 -14.25
CA ASN A 435 -11.32 10.21 -15.29
C ASN A 435 -12.42 9.97 -16.33
N LEU A 436 -12.74 8.71 -16.66
CA LEU A 436 -13.88 8.38 -17.53
C LEU A 436 -15.22 8.76 -16.88
N ASP A 437 -15.33 8.62 -15.56
CA ASP A 437 -16.51 9.04 -14.80
C ASP A 437 -16.64 10.57 -14.72
N ARG A 438 -15.54 11.31 -14.50
CA ARG A 438 -15.57 12.78 -14.60
C ARG A 438 -16.02 13.25 -15.98
N LEU A 439 -15.54 12.59 -17.04
CA LEU A 439 -16.00 12.85 -18.40
C LEU A 439 -17.50 12.63 -18.58
N LEU A 440 -18.18 11.82 -17.76
CA LEU A 440 -19.64 11.66 -17.77
C LEU A 440 -20.39 12.83 -17.14
N HIS A 441 -19.76 13.54 -16.21
CA HIS A 441 -20.37 14.63 -15.45
C HIS A 441 -20.02 16.03 -16.00
N ASP A 442 -18.96 16.15 -16.79
CA ASP A 442 -18.60 17.36 -17.57
C ASP A 442 -19.41 17.53 -18.86
#